data_AF-A0A453MEM5-F1
#
_entry.id   AF-A0A453MEM5-F1
#
_cell.length_a   1.000
_cell.length_b   1.000
_cell.length_c   1.000
_cell.angle_alpha   90.00
_cell.angle_beta   90.00
_cell.angle_gamma   90.00
#
_symmetry.space_group_name_H-M   'P 1'
#
loop_
_entity.id
_entity.type
_entity.pdbx_description
1 polymer ?
#
loop_
_entity_poly.entity_id
_entity_poly.type
_entity_poly.pdbx_seq_one_letter_code
_entity_poly.pdbx_strand_id
1 'polypeptide(L)'
;VLSAMPTFALTVLQIPKKLLKDIDKCRRKFLWKQAEEITGASCKVNWPTVCTPTMHGGLGIPDLERFSRALRLRWLWIAWT
;
A
#
# COMPACT_ATOMS: atom_id res chain seq x y z
N VAL A 1 6.52 -8.13 5.82
CA VAL A 1 6.83 -9.04 4.69
C VAL A 1 6.05 -8.69 3.42
N LEU A 2 4.71 -8.70 3.41
CA LEU A 2 3.89 -8.40 2.20
C LEU A 2 4.11 -7.02 1.57
N SER A 3 4.53 -6.02 2.35
CA SER A 3 4.79 -4.68 1.82
C SER A 3 6.17 -4.52 1.17
N ALA A 4 7.12 -5.43 1.39
CA ALA A 4 8.48 -5.30 0.90
C ALA A 4 8.58 -5.47 -0.63
N MET A 5 7.95 -6.52 -1.17
CA MET A 5 7.95 -6.78 -2.63
C MET A 5 7.31 -5.63 -3.44
N PRO A 6 6.09 -5.14 -3.10
CA PRO A 6 5.52 -3.98 -3.77
C PRO A 6 6.38 -2.74 -3.64
N THR A 7 7.00 -2.52 -2.46
CA THR A 7 7.86 -1.35 -2.23
C THR A 7 9.05 -1.34 -3.17
N PHE A 8 9.72 -2.48 -3.34
CA PHE A 8 10.84 -2.63 -4.27
C PHE A 8 10.42 -2.35 -5.73
N ALA A 9 9.28 -2.87 -6.15
CA ALA A 9 8.76 -2.60 -7.49
C ALA A 9 8.42 -1.11 -7.68
N LEU A 10 7.82 -0.46 -6.67
CA LEU A 10 7.42 0.94 -6.71
C LEU A 10 8.58 1.93 -6.67
N THR A 11 9.75 1.51 -6.19
CA THR A 11 10.98 2.33 -6.29
C THR A 11 11.41 2.52 -7.74
N VAL A 12 11.23 1.53 -8.61
CA VAL A 12 11.81 1.56 -9.97
C VAL A 12 10.74 1.81 -11.04
N LEU A 13 9.50 1.35 -10.82
CA LEU A 13 8.45 1.34 -11.82
C LEU A 13 7.32 2.32 -11.47
N GLN A 14 6.80 3.00 -12.48
CA GLN A 14 5.53 3.70 -12.37
C GLN A 14 4.37 2.73 -12.56
N ILE A 15 3.87 2.19 -11.45
CA ILE A 15 2.81 1.19 -11.45
C ILE A 15 1.43 1.83 -11.72
N PRO A 16 0.59 1.27 -12.61
CA PRO A 16 -0.76 1.78 -12.85
C PRO A 16 -1.63 1.67 -11.60
N LYS A 17 -2.53 2.65 -11.40
CA LYS A 17 -3.41 2.72 -10.23
C LYS A 17 -4.27 1.46 -10.02
N LYS A 18 -4.63 0.77 -11.11
CA LYS A 18 -5.39 -0.49 -11.03
C LYS A 18 -4.60 -1.58 -10.31
N LEU A 19 -3.31 -1.75 -10.65
CA LEU A 19 -2.45 -2.73 -10.01
C LEU A 19 -2.19 -2.40 -8.53
N LEU A 20 -2.08 -1.11 -8.18
CA LEU A 20 -2.00 -0.70 -6.77
C LEU A 20 -3.24 -1.16 -5.97
N LYS A 21 -4.44 -0.99 -6.55
CA LYS A 21 -5.69 -1.44 -5.93
C LYS A 21 -5.75 -2.97 -5.78
N ASP A 22 -5.20 -3.72 -6.74
CA ASP A 22 -5.12 -5.18 -6.67
C ASP A 22 -4.16 -5.64 -5.57
N ILE A 23 -3.00 -4.99 -5.43
CA ILE A 23 -2.06 -5.24 -4.32
C ILE A 23 -2.74 -4.93 -2.98
N ASP A 24 -3.44 -3.81 -2.86
CA ASP A 24 -4.19 -3.46 -1.65
C ASP A 24 -5.35 -4.43 -1.38
N LYS A 25 -5.94 -5.04 -2.41
CA LYS A 25 -6.90 -6.13 -2.24
C LYS A 25 -6.22 -7.35 -1.62
N CYS A 26 -5.03 -7.74 -2.09
CA CYS A 26 -4.25 -8.83 -1.50
C CYS A 26 -3.82 -8.54 -0.05
N ARG A 27 -3.41 -7.30 0.25
CA ARG A 27 -3.07 -6.88 1.62
C ARG A 27 -4.29 -6.92 2.55
N ARG A 28 -5.46 -6.49 2.06
CA ARG A 28 -6.74 -6.61 2.78
C ARG A 28 -7.12 -8.05 3.05
N LYS A 29 -6.94 -8.94 2.05
CA LYS A 29 -7.08 -10.39 2.21
C LYS A 29 -6.23 -10.87 3.37
N PHE A 30 -4.93 -10.70 3.27
CA PHE A 30 -4.03 -11.13 4.32
C PHE A 30 -4.38 -10.60 5.72
N LEU A 31 -4.78 -9.33 5.85
CA LEU A 31 -5.06 -8.71 7.15
C LEU A 31 -6.38 -9.21 7.78
N TRP A 32 -7.44 -9.34 6.98
CA TRP A 32 -8.80 -9.56 7.52
C TRP A 32 -9.31 -10.98 7.33
N LYS A 33 -8.84 -11.69 6.31
CA LYS A 33 -9.34 -13.01 5.96
C LYS A 33 -8.23 -13.78 5.26
N GLN A 34 -7.64 -14.73 5.97
CA GLN A 34 -6.62 -15.65 5.46
C GLN A 34 -7.23 -16.69 4.48
N ALA A 35 -8.14 -16.24 3.60
CA ALA A 35 -8.96 -17.01 2.68
C ALA A 35 -8.98 -16.36 1.29
N GLU A 36 -9.27 -17.17 0.27
CA GLU A 36 -9.11 -16.83 -1.15
C GLU A 36 -10.03 -15.69 -1.63
N GLU A 37 -11.21 -15.54 -1.02
CA GLU A 37 -12.19 -14.50 -1.34
C GLU A 37 -12.57 -13.60 -0.15
N ILE A 38 -12.53 -12.29 -0.42
CA ILE A 38 -13.06 -11.23 0.46
C ILE A 38 -14.28 -10.64 -0.22
N THR A 39 -15.42 -10.73 0.45
CA THR A 39 -16.61 -9.91 0.20
C THR A 39 -16.50 -8.65 1.06
N GLY A 40 -17.03 -7.50 0.61
CA GLY A 40 -16.87 -6.21 1.31
C GLY A 40 -17.21 -6.21 2.80
N ALA A 41 -18.10 -7.12 3.24
CA ALA A 41 -18.49 -7.32 4.63
C ALA A 41 -17.42 -7.98 5.54
N SER A 42 -16.32 -8.51 4.99
CA SER A 42 -15.29 -9.17 5.80
C SER A 42 -14.20 -8.22 6.31
N CYS A 43 -14.14 -6.98 5.82
CA CYS A 43 -13.18 -5.98 6.31
C CYS A 43 -13.79 -5.25 7.52
N LYS A 44 -13.21 -5.44 8.72
CA LYS A 44 -13.72 -4.79 9.94
C LYS A 44 -13.48 -3.27 9.98
N VAL A 45 -12.47 -2.78 9.26
CA VAL A 45 -12.06 -1.37 9.25
C VAL A 45 -11.85 -0.90 7.81
N ASN A 46 -12.25 0.35 7.52
CA ASN A 46 -12.05 0.98 6.23
C ASN A 46 -10.54 1.09 5.89
N TRP A 47 -10.18 0.83 4.63
CA TRP A 47 -8.78 0.73 4.21
C TRP A 47 -7.96 2.03 4.41
N PRO A 48 -8.47 3.22 4.07
CA PRO A 48 -7.76 4.47 4.34
C PRO A 48 -7.48 4.71 5.83
N THR A 49 -8.37 4.26 6.71
CA THR A 49 -8.18 4.33 8.18
C THR A 49 -7.08 3.37 8.64
N VAL A 50 -7.01 2.18 8.04
CA VAL A 50 -5.89 1.24 8.28
C VAL A 50 -4.55 1.85 7.88
N CYS A 51 -4.53 2.66 6.81
CA CYS A 51 -3.34 3.30 6.30
C CYS A 51 -2.87 4.54 7.09
N THR A 52 -3.64 5.04 8.06
CA THR A 52 -3.18 6.16 8.89
C THR A 52 -2.09 5.69 9.87
N PRO A 53 -1.22 6.61 10.33
CA PRO A 53 -0.25 6.31 11.39
C PRO A 53 -0.92 5.76 12.64
N THR A 54 -0.19 4.94 13.39
CA THR A 54 -0.66 4.38 14.68
C THR A 54 -1.03 5.45 15.70
N MET A 55 -0.30 6.57 15.69
CA MET A 55 -0.61 7.76 16.51
C MET A 55 -2.00 8.36 16.21
N HIS A 56 -2.55 8.10 15.03
CA HIS A 56 -3.88 8.55 14.60
C HIS A 56 -4.90 7.40 14.58
N GLY A 57 -4.64 6.31 15.30
CA GLY A 57 -5.57 5.17 15.43
C GLY A 57 -5.61 4.21 14.24
N GLY A 58 -4.66 4.32 13.30
CA GLY A 58 -4.50 3.37 12.19
C GLY A 58 -3.52 2.24 12.49
N LEU A 59 -3.23 1.41 11.48
CA LEU A 59 -2.21 0.35 11.57
C LEU A 59 -0.84 0.78 11.02
N GLY A 60 -0.71 1.99 10.49
CA GLY A 60 0.54 2.48 9.90
C GLY A 60 0.93 1.78 8.59
N ILE A 61 -0.03 1.14 7.90
CA ILE A 61 0.24 0.50 6.61
C ILE A 61 0.41 1.60 5.53
N PRO A 62 1.53 1.66 4.79
CA PRO A 62 1.73 2.71 3.81
C PRO A 62 0.69 2.68 2.69
N ASP A 63 0.06 3.84 2.45
CA ASP A 63 -0.75 4.09 1.25
C ASP A 63 0.16 3.99 0.01
N LEU A 64 -0.11 3.01 -0.85
CA LEU A 64 0.77 2.71 -1.98
C LEU A 64 0.87 3.84 -2.99
N GLU A 65 -0.19 4.60 -3.22
CA GLU A 65 -0.19 5.69 -4.18
C GLU A 65 0.72 6.82 -3.68
N ARG A 66 0.51 7.28 -2.45
CA ARG A 66 1.33 8.31 -1.80
C ARG A 66 2.77 7.85 -1.63
N PHE A 67 2.97 6.61 -1.18
CA PHE A 67 4.30 6.06 -0.94
C PHE A 67 5.09 5.90 -2.24
N SER A 68 4.46 5.43 -3.34
CA SER A 68 5.12 5.34 -4.64
C SER A 68 5.57 6.70 -5.16
N ARG A 69 4.75 7.75 -4.94
CA ARG A 69 5.11 9.11 -5.34
C ARG A 69 6.29 9.63 -4.53
N ALA A 70 6.30 9.41 -3.22
CA ALA A 70 7.42 9.77 -2.35
C ALA A 70 8.71 9.07 -2.76
N LEU A 71 8.67 7.77 -3.09
CA LEU A 71 9.83 7.02 -3.56
C LEU A 71 10.41 7.58 -4.87
N ARG A 72 9.57 8.02 -5.80
CA ARG A 72 10.03 8.65 -7.05
C ARG A 72 10.68 10.02 -6.84
N LEU A 73 10.23 10.79 -5.84
CA LEU A 73 10.86 12.06 -5.49
C LEU A 73 12.32 11.88 -5.02
N ARG A 74 12.66 10.74 -4.41
CA ARG A 74 14.05 10.41 -4.06
C ARG A 74 14.96 10.39 -5.29
N TRP A 75 14.51 9.83 -6.41
CA TRP A 75 15.29 9.80 -7.65
C TRP A 75 15.43 11.17 -8.28
N LEU A 76 14.35 11.97 -8.24
CA LEU A 76 14.38 13.35 -8.72
C LEU A 76 15.42 14.17 -7.94
N TRP A 77 15.48 13.99 -6.61
CA TRP A 77 16.47 14.63 -5.76
C TRP A 77 17.90 14.21 -6.12
N ILE A 78 18.16 12.91 -6.28
CA ILE A 78 19.48 12.39 -6.67
C ILE A 78 19.91 12.92 -8.05
N ALA A 79 19.00 13.02 -9.01
CA ALA A 79 19.32 13.55 -10.33
C ALA A 79 19.63 15.06 -10.35
N TRP A 80 19.25 15.77 -9.27
CA TRP A 80 19.44 17.20 -9.16
C TRP A 80 20.79 17.58 -8.52
N THR A 81 21.40 16.64 -7.78
CA THR A 81 22.75 16.73 -7.20
C THR A 81 23.78 16.04 -8.08
#